data_AF-A0A0N0VGD3-F1
#
_entry.id   AF-A0A0N0VGD3-F1
#
_cell.length_a   1.000
_cell.length_b   1.000
_cell.length_c   1.000
_cell.angle_alpha   90.00
_cell.angle_beta   90.00
_cell.angle_gamma   90.00
#
_symmetry.space_group_name_H-M   'P 1'
#
loop_
_entity.id
_entity.type
_entity.pdbx_description
1 polymer ?
#
loop_
_entity_poly.entity_id
_entity_poly.type
_entity_poly.pdbx_seq_one_letter_code
_entity_poly.pdbx_strand_id
1 'polypeptide(L)'
;MLPPHTVYSLVIRNHSDKKVKVAVTYADVEDNVHHAEISVPANGSATAEERTYKHGTAVFAMEVTKVAIVDATVQGPPSSLSAPFPSVYSPTKKYPIEIVKKNGAPALVTKESA
;
A
#
# COMPACT_ATOMS: atom_id res chain seq x y z
N MET A 1 -6.99 -5.33 25.10
CA MET A 1 -6.67 -4.57 23.87
C MET A 1 -5.78 -5.44 23.02
N LEU A 2 -6.22 -5.81 21.80
CA LEU A 2 -5.30 -6.35 20.81
C LEU A 2 -4.32 -5.23 20.42
N PRO A 3 -3.04 -5.52 20.20
CA PRO A 3 -2.09 -4.50 19.77
C PRO A 3 -2.52 -3.93 18.40
N PRO A 4 -2.25 -2.64 18.13
CA PRO A 4 -2.66 -2.04 16.88
C PRO A 4 -1.91 -2.67 15.70
N HIS A 5 -2.65 -3.22 14.74
CA HIS A 5 -2.12 -3.81 13.50
C HIS A 5 -2.04 -2.77 12.38
N THR A 6 -1.56 -1.57 12.74
CA THR A 6 -1.67 -0.39 11.89
C THR A 6 -0.43 -0.17 11.05
N VAL A 7 -0.61 0.10 9.75
CA VAL A 7 0.45 0.48 8.81
C VAL A 7 0.27 1.94 8.44
N TYR A 8 1.33 2.74 8.51
CA TYR A 8 1.26 4.18 8.21
C TYR A 8 1.94 4.56 6.88
N SER A 9 2.87 3.73 6.40
CA SER A 9 3.61 3.97 5.14
C SER A 9 4.07 2.66 4.52
N LEU A 10 4.32 2.67 3.22
CA LEU A 10 4.66 1.49 2.42
C LEU A 10 5.96 1.70 1.66
N VAL A 11 6.71 0.61 1.46
CA VAL A 11 7.77 0.53 0.45
C VAL A 11 7.32 -0.48 -0.59
N ILE A 12 7.03 -0.01 -1.81
CA ILE A 12 6.51 -0.83 -2.90
C ILE A 12 7.67 -1.11 -3.86
N ARG A 13 8.02 -2.39 -4.02
CA ARG A 13 9.05 -2.86 -4.94
C ARG A 13 8.39 -3.49 -6.15
N ASN A 14 8.79 -3.08 -7.33
CA ASN A 14 8.28 -3.59 -8.58
C ASN A 14 9.33 -4.48 -9.26
N HIS A 15 9.05 -5.78 -9.31
CA HIS A 15 9.88 -6.78 -9.96
C HIS A 15 9.42 -7.07 -11.39
N SER A 16 8.44 -6.32 -11.90
CA SER A 16 8.04 -6.42 -13.31
C SER A 16 8.93 -5.59 -14.23
N ASP A 17 8.86 -5.94 -15.50
CA ASP A 17 9.53 -5.29 -16.62
C ASP A 17 8.87 -3.98 -17.05
N LYS A 18 7.77 -3.59 -16.41
CA LYS A 18 7.01 -2.38 -16.73
C LYS A 18 6.84 -1.50 -15.51
N LYS A 19 6.73 -0.19 -15.75
CA LYS A 19 6.26 0.74 -14.73
C LYS A 19 4.80 0.38 -14.38
N VAL A 20 4.46 0.43 -13.09
CA VAL A 20 3.12 0.13 -12.60
C VAL A 20 2.59 1.29 -11.78
N LYS A 21 1.32 1.66 -12.00
CA LYS A 21 0.62 2.63 -11.16
C LYS A 21 -0.16 1.92 -10.05
N VAL A 22 0.04 2.37 -8.81
CA VAL A 22 -0.61 1.83 -7.60
C VAL A 22 -1.40 2.94 -6.91
N ALA A 23 -2.64 2.66 -6.53
CA ALA A 23 -3.41 3.48 -5.62
C ALA A 23 -3.25 2.97 -4.18
N VAL A 24 -2.99 3.88 -3.26
CA VAL A 24 -2.91 3.66 -1.81
C VAL A 24 -4.06 4.42 -1.17
N THR A 25 -4.83 3.72 -0.35
CA THR A 25 -5.94 4.27 0.41
C THR A 25 -5.54 4.40 1.87
N TYR A 26 -5.77 5.58 2.42
CA TYR A 26 -5.56 5.93 3.81
C TYR A 26 -6.91 6.21 4.49
N ALA A 27 -7.04 5.87 5.77
CA ALA A 27 -8.15 6.27 6.62
C ALA A 27 -7.64 7.09 7.81
N ASP A 28 -8.40 8.10 8.21
CA ASP A 28 -8.20 8.81 9.47
C ASP A 28 -9.02 8.15 10.61
N VAL A 29 -8.96 8.69 11.83
CA VAL A 29 -9.70 8.10 12.98
C VAL A 29 -11.21 8.32 12.93
N GLU A 30 -11.69 9.13 11.98
CA GLU A 30 -13.11 9.36 11.70
C GLU A 30 -13.60 8.54 10.49
N ASP A 31 -12.77 7.60 10.02
CA ASP A 31 -13.01 6.79 8.82
C ASP A 31 -13.09 7.60 7.50
N ASN A 32 -12.61 8.85 7.47
CA ASN A 32 -12.52 9.58 6.21
C ASN A 32 -11.41 8.97 5.34
N VAL A 33 -11.74 8.74 4.07
CA VAL A 33 -10.87 8.04 3.13
C VAL A 33 -10.10 9.00 2.25
N HIS A 34 -8.79 8.79 2.13
CA HIS A 34 -7.90 9.56 1.29
C HIS A 34 -7.13 8.66 0.33
N HIS A 35 -7.02 9.07 -0.92
CA HIS A 35 -6.29 8.32 -1.93
C HIS A 35 -4.96 8.99 -2.31
N ALA A 36 -3.99 8.16 -2.66
CA ALA A 36 -2.73 8.56 -3.26
C ALA A 36 -2.42 7.63 -4.44
N GLU A 37 -1.97 8.19 -5.57
CA GLU A 37 -1.45 7.38 -6.68
C GLU A 37 0.06 7.46 -6.71
N ILE A 38 0.71 6.31 -6.88
CA ILE A 38 2.16 6.19 -6.90
C ILE A 38 2.57 5.44 -8.17
N SER A 39 3.52 6.03 -8.88
CA SER A 39 4.19 5.40 -10.02
C SER A 39 5.41 4.62 -9.54
N VAL A 40 5.40 3.30 -9.68
CA VAL A 40 6.53 2.44 -9.33
C VAL A 40 7.29 2.04 -10.60
N PRO A 41 8.55 2.46 -10.78
CA PRO A 41 9.33 2.15 -12.00
C PRO A 41 9.52 0.64 -12.18
N ALA A 42 9.76 0.20 -13.42
CA ALA A 42 10.14 -1.18 -13.72
C ALA A 42 11.42 -1.54 -12.96
N ASN A 43 11.49 -2.75 -12.37
CA ASN A 43 12.64 -3.22 -11.60
C ASN A 43 13.14 -2.24 -10.52
N GLY A 44 12.25 -1.43 -9.95
CA GLY A 44 12.61 -0.39 -8.98
C GLY A 44 11.65 -0.31 -7.81
N SER A 45 11.74 0.76 -7.02
CA SER A 45 10.90 0.94 -5.84
C SER A 45 10.36 2.36 -5.74
N ALA A 46 9.25 2.49 -5.02
CA ALA A 46 8.67 3.77 -4.63
C ALA A 46 8.11 3.67 -3.21
N THR A 47 8.03 4.80 -2.52
CA THR A 47 7.53 4.87 -1.15
C THR A 47 6.18 5.58 -1.12
N ALA A 48 5.22 4.97 -0.44
CA ALA A 48 4.00 5.64 -0.01
C ALA A 48 4.24 6.23 1.37
N GLU A 49 4.48 7.53 1.43
CA GLU A 49 4.81 8.21 2.68
C GLU A 49 3.62 8.22 3.65
N GLU A 50 3.95 8.41 4.93
CA GLU A 50 2.97 8.62 5.99
C GLU A 50 2.18 9.91 5.73
N ARG A 51 0.88 9.85 5.97
CA ARG A 51 0.01 11.02 5.89
C ARG A 51 -0.50 11.37 7.28
N THR A 52 -0.74 12.65 7.48
CA THR A 52 -1.30 13.18 8.72
C THR A 52 -2.49 14.06 8.41
N TYR A 53 -3.43 14.12 9.34
CA TYR A 53 -4.55 15.06 9.29
C TYR A 53 -4.67 15.80 10.63
N LYS A 54 -5.32 16.97 10.59
CA LYS A 54 -5.58 17.78 11.78
C LYS A 54 -7.01 17.54 12.25
N HIS A 55 -7.17 17.30 13.54
CA HIS A 55 -8.46 17.29 14.20
C HIS A 55 -8.38 18.19 15.45
N GLY A 56 -9.07 19.33 15.40
CA GLY A 56 -8.88 20.41 16.38
C GLY A 56 -7.45 20.94 16.37
N THR A 57 -6.80 20.89 17.53
CA THR A 57 -5.40 21.33 17.72
C THR A 57 -4.37 20.20 17.57
N ALA A 58 -4.82 18.96 17.44
CA ALA A 58 -3.95 17.79 17.36
C ALA A 58 -3.72 17.34 15.91
N VAL A 59 -2.57 16.71 15.69
CA VAL A 59 -2.18 16.08 14.42
C VAL A 59 -2.10 14.58 14.64
N PHE A 60 -2.79 13.83 13.79
CA PHE A 60 -2.88 12.37 13.88
C PHE A 60 -2.35 11.75 12.59
N ALA A 61 -1.73 10.58 12.71
CA ALA A 61 -1.28 9.80 11.57
C ALA A 61 -2.47 9.02 10.98
N MET A 62 -2.52 8.96 9.65
CA MET A 62 -3.50 8.18 8.92
C MET A 62 -2.98 6.77 8.67
N GLU A 63 -3.86 5.79 8.75
CA GLU A 63 -3.50 4.40 8.47
C GLU A 63 -3.76 4.02 7.02
N VAL A 64 -2.91 3.18 6.46
CA VAL A 64 -3.10 2.56 5.15
C VAL A 64 -4.11 1.43 5.30
N THR A 65 -5.19 1.49 4.53
CA THR A 65 -6.27 0.49 4.58
C THR A 65 -6.34 -0.37 3.32
N LYS A 66 -5.84 0.12 2.18
CA LYS A 66 -5.85 -0.63 0.91
C LYS A 66 -4.74 -0.19 -0.02
N VAL A 67 -4.26 -1.13 -0.82
CA VAL A 67 -3.30 -0.92 -1.92
C VAL A 67 -3.81 -1.66 -3.14
N ALA A 68 -3.87 -1.02 -4.30
CA ALA A 68 -4.39 -1.63 -5.53
C ALA A 68 -3.59 -1.19 -6.76
N ILE A 69 -3.35 -2.09 -7.69
CA ILE A 69 -2.84 -1.72 -9.02
C ILE A 69 -4.00 -1.08 -9.79
N VAL A 70 -3.78 0.13 -10.31
CA VAL A 70 -4.80 0.93 -11.04
C VAL A 70 -4.38 1.25 -12.47
N ASP A 71 -3.36 0.56 -12.97
CA ASP A 71 -2.87 0.77 -14.33
C ASP A 71 -3.82 0.12 -15.35
N ALA A 72 -4.48 0.96 -16.15
CA ALA A 72 -5.40 0.49 -17.19
C ALA A 72 -4.72 -0.31 -18.30
N THR A 73 -3.39 -0.24 -18.41
CA THR A 73 -2.61 -0.98 -19.42
C THR A 73 -2.22 -2.40 -18.98
N VAL A 74 -2.47 -2.72 -17.70
CA VAL A 74 -2.21 -4.06 -17.15
C VAL A 74 -3.32 -5.01 -17.58
N GLN A 75 -2.96 -6.00 -18.41
CA GLN A 75 -3.85 -7.12 -18.74
C GLN A 75 -3.79 -8.15 -17.61
N GLY A 76 -4.95 -8.50 -17.05
CA GLY A 76 -5.09 -9.48 -15.97
C GLY A 76 -6.21 -9.13 -14.99
N PRO A 77 -6.48 -9.98 -13.99
CA PRO A 77 -7.42 -9.65 -12.93
C PRO A 77 -6.89 -8.47 -12.10
N PRO A 78 -7.78 -7.62 -11.57
CA PRO A 78 -7.37 -6.56 -10.65
C PRO A 78 -6.68 -7.16 -9.43
N SER A 79 -5.58 -6.53 -9.00
CA SER A 79 -4.82 -6.97 -7.84
C SER A 79 -4.83 -5.89 -6.76
N SER A 80 -5.20 -6.29 -5.54
CA SER A 80 -5.24 -5.43 -4.37
C SER A 80 -4.93 -6.19 -3.08
N LEU A 81 -4.38 -5.48 -2.11
CA LEU A 81 -4.21 -5.90 -0.71
C LEU A 81 -4.99 -4.94 0.19
N SER A 82 -5.62 -5.46 1.23
CA SER A 82 -6.35 -4.67 2.21
C SER A 82 -5.85 -4.98 3.62
N ALA A 83 -5.95 -4.01 4.52
CA ALA A 83 -5.75 -4.24 5.94
C ALA A 83 -6.81 -5.23 6.50
N PRO A 84 -6.50 -5.97 7.58
CA PRO A 84 -5.21 -6.01 8.27
C PRO A 84 -4.14 -6.70 7.42
N PHE A 85 -2.96 -6.08 7.35
CA PHE A 85 -1.85 -6.67 6.62
C PHE A 85 -1.21 -7.79 7.45
N PRO A 86 -0.76 -8.89 6.81
CA PRO A 86 -0.12 -9.99 7.52
C PRO A 86 1.15 -9.53 8.25
N SER A 87 1.39 -10.15 9.41
CA SER A 87 2.56 -9.94 10.26
C SER A 87 2.78 -8.52 10.78
N VAL A 88 1.72 -7.71 10.78
CA VAL A 88 1.69 -6.42 11.46
C VAL A 88 1.12 -6.60 12.86
N TYR A 89 1.99 -6.73 13.85
CA TYR A 89 1.61 -6.89 15.26
C TYR A 89 1.78 -5.60 16.08
N SER A 90 2.27 -4.54 15.45
CA SER A 90 2.48 -3.23 16.07
C SER A 90 2.44 -2.12 15.01
N PRO A 91 2.23 -0.85 15.42
CA PRO A 91 2.38 0.32 14.57
C PRO A 91 3.62 0.25 13.66
N THR A 92 3.39 0.15 12.35
CA THR A 92 4.46 -0.12 11.38
C THR A 92 4.57 1.00 10.34
N LYS A 93 5.81 1.40 10.06
CA LYS A 93 6.17 2.30 8.95
C LYS A 93 6.97 1.52 7.92
N LYS A 94 6.95 1.98 6.67
CA LYS A 94 7.70 1.38 5.55
C LYS A 94 7.39 -0.11 5.35
N TYR A 95 6.12 -0.49 5.49
CA TYR A 95 5.69 -1.88 5.32
C TYR A 95 5.97 -2.35 3.88
N PRO A 96 6.66 -3.49 3.68
CA PRO A 96 7.11 -3.93 2.37
C PRO A 96 5.97 -4.56 1.57
N ILE A 97 5.80 -4.10 0.33
CA ILE A 97 4.91 -4.68 -0.67
C ILE A 97 5.71 -4.95 -1.93
N GLU A 98 5.43 -6.06 -2.58
CA GLU A 98 6.08 -6.44 -3.83
C GLU A 98 5.04 -6.54 -4.96
N ILE A 99 5.41 -6.07 -6.14
CA ILE A 99 4.68 -6.29 -7.39
C ILE A 99 5.46 -7.36 -8.15
N VAL A 100 4.86 -8.53 -8.29
CA VAL A 100 5.43 -9.68 -8.99
C VAL A 100 4.62 -10.01 -10.23
N LYS A 101 5.19 -10.78 -11.17
CA LYS A 101 4.45 -11.27 -12.34
C LYS A 101 3.82 -12.62 -12.01
N LYS A 102 2.50 -12.65 -11.83
CA LYS A 102 1.72 -13.88 -11.59
C LYS A 102 0.85 -14.17 -12.81
N ASN A 103 1.02 -15.33 -13.42
CA ASN A 103 0.27 -15.73 -14.63
C ASN A 103 0.32 -14.68 -15.76
N GLY A 104 1.46 -14.02 -15.92
CA GLY A 104 1.65 -12.99 -16.95
C GLY A 104 1.21 -11.57 -16.57
N ALA A 105 0.49 -11.40 -15.45
CA ALA A 105 0.00 -10.10 -14.97
C ALA A 105 0.72 -9.64 -13.69
N PRO A 106 0.98 -8.33 -13.51
CA PRO A 106 1.38 -7.75 -12.23
C PRO A 106 0.38 -8.07 -11.10
N ALA A 107 0.90 -8.56 -9.97
CA ALA A 107 0.15 -8.87 -8.77
C ALA A 107 0.87 -8.33 -7.54
N LEU A 108 0.10 -7.73 -6.62
CA LEU A 108 0.58 -7.30 -5.31
C LEU A 108 0.69 -8.51 -4.37
N VAL A 109 1.83 -8.63 -3.71
CA VAL A 109 2.07 -9.61 -2.64
C VAL A 109 2.77 -8.91 -1.48
N THR A 110 2.62 -9.48 -0.29
CA THR A 110 3.45 -9.10 0.86
C THR A 110 4.71 -9.94 0.85
N LYS A 111 5.81 -9.43 1.42
CA LYS A 111 7.13 -10.07 1.37
C LYS A 111 7.14 -11.53 1.90
N GLU A 112 6.18 -11.90 2.73
CA GLU A 112 6.09 -13.25 3.30
C GLU A 112 5.31 -14.24 2.41
N SER A 113 4.71 -13.80 1.32
CA SER A 113 3.94 -14.62 0.38
C SER A 113 4.70 -14.98 -0.90
N ALA A 114 6.00 -14.68 -0.96
CA ALA A 114 6.90 -14.95 -2.08
C ALA A 114 7.64 -16.29 -1.92
#